data_AF-A0A2D4MQH9-F1
#
_entry.id   AF-A0A2D4MQH9-F1
#
_cell.length_a   1.000
_cell.length_b   1.000
_cell.length_c   1.000
_cell.angle_alpha   90.00
_cell.angle_beta   90.00
_cell.angle_gamma   90.00
#
_symmetry.space_group_name_H-M   'P 1'
#
loop_
_entity.id
_entity.type
_entity.pdbx_description
1 polymer ?
#
loop_
_entity_poly.entity_id
_entity_poly.type
_entity_poly.pdbx_seq_one_letter_code
_entity_poly.pdbx_strand_id
1 'polypeptide(L)'
;VHGSVVFAAKSAEEKNNWMAALISLQYRSTLERMLDVTMLQEEKEEQMRFPSPDLYRFAEPDSTENIVFEENMQPKSGIPIIKAGTVVKLIERLTFHMYADPNFVRTFLTTYRSFCKPQELLSLLIERFEIPEPEPTEADRIAMENGDQPLSAELKRFRKEYIQPVQLRVLNVCRHWVEHHFYDFERDIDLLQRLEEFIGTVRGKAMKKWVESITKI
;
A
#
# COMPACT_ATOMS: atom_id res chain seq x y z
N VAL A 1 41.28 -19.92 37.00
CA VAL A 1 41.48 -18.51 36.59
C VAL A 1 42.23 -18.53 35.27
N HIS A 2 41.53 -18.39 34.14
CA HIS A 2 42.22 -18.29 32.84
C HIS A 2 42.74 -16.85 32.72
N GLY A 3 44.06 -16.69 32.56
CA GLY A 3 44.69 -15.39 32.41
C GLY A 3 44.29 -14.75 31.07
N SER A 4 44.05 -13.44 31.06
CA SER A 4 43.84 -12.69 29.83
C SER A 4 45.15 -12.54 29.05
N VAL A 5 45.13 -12.79 27.74
CA VAL A 5 46.28 -12.56 26.85
C VAL A 5 46.20 -11.16 26.24
N VAL A 6 47.31 -10.43 26.26
CA VAL A 6 47.41 -9.08 25.69
C VAL A 6 48.13 -9.15 24.34
N PHE A 7 47.48 -8.68 23.28
CA PHE A 7 48.07 -8.54 21.94
C PHE A 7 48.47 -7.08 21.69
N ALA A 8 49.59 -6.87 20.99
CA ALA A 8 50.08 -5.54 20.60
C ALA A 8 50.12 -5.42 19.07
N ALA A 9 49.76 -4.24 18.55
CA ALA A 9 49.84 -3.91 17.13
C ALA A 9 50.97 -2.90 16.88
N LYS A 10 51.51 -2.87 15.67
CA LYS A 10 52.67 -2.03 15.32
C LYS A 10 52.28 -0.56 15.11
N SER A 11 51.02 -0.31 14.80
CA SER A 11 50.46 1.03 14.63
C SER A 11 49.03 1.12 15.16
N ALA A 12 48.54 2.34 15.37
CA ALA A 12 47.15 2.58 15.72
C ALA A 12 46.18 2.10 14.63
N GLU A 13 46.58 2.20 13.36
CA GLU A 13 45.79 1.73 12.22
C GLU A 13 45.61 0.21 12.26
N GLU A 14 46.69 -0.55 12.44
CA GLU A 14 46.64 -2.00 12.55
C GLU A 14 45.81 -2.43 13.77
N LYS A 15 45.94 -1.72 14.90
CA LYS A 15 45.09 -1.92 16.08
C LYS A 15 43.62 -1.72 15.75
N ASN A 16 43.27 -0.64 15.04
CA ASN A 16 41.88 -0.34 14.68
C ASN A 16 41.29 -1.42 13.76
N ASN A 17 42.06 -1.92 12.79
CA ASN A 17 41.61 -3.00 11.90
C ASN A 17 41.33 -4.30 12.67
N TRP A 18 42.24 -4.69 13.57
CA TRP A 18 42.03 -5.87 14.42
C TRP A 18 40.86 -5.70 15.37
N MET A 19 40.74 -4.53 16.00
CA MET A 19 39.61 -4.23 16.89
C MET A 19 38.30 -4.24 16.12
N ALA A 20 38.23 -3.66 14.91
CA ALA A 20 37.03 -3.67 14.10
C ALA A 20 36.59 -5.11 13.78
N ALA A 21 37.51 -5.99 13.39
CA ALA A 21 37.19 -7.39 13.08
C ALA A 21 36.75 -8.18 14.33
N LEU A 22 37.48 -8.06 15.44
CA LEU A 22 37.20 -8.80 16.68
C LEU A 22 35.89 -8.34 17.33
N ILE A 23 35.66 -7.02 17.41
CA ILE A 23 34.41 -6.45 17.92
C ILE A 23 33.26 -6.79 16.98
N SER A 24 33.43 -6.70 15.66
CA SER A 24 32.37 -7.11 14.73
C SER A 24 32.02 -8.58 14.91
N LEU A 25 33.00 -9.48 15.01
CA LEU A 25 32.73 -10.91 15.22
C LEU A 25 32.01 -11.18 16.55
N GLN A 26 32.41 -10.49 17.63
CA GLN A 26 31.85 -10.68 18.96
C GLN A 26 30.45 -10.08 19.11
N TYR A 27 30.20 -8.91 18.52
CA TYR A 27 28.98 -8.14 18.74
C TYR A 27 27.98 -8.18 17.59
N ARG A 28 28.33 -8.71 16.40
CA ARG A 28 27.43 -8.76 15.24
C ARG A 28 26.07 -9.38 15.57
N SER A 29 26.03 -10.57 16.15
CA SER A 29 24.75 -11.23 16.49
C SER A 29 23.93 -10.44 17.52
N THR A 30 24.60 -9.74 18.43
CA THR A 30 23.94 -8.90 19.43
C THR A 30 23.35 -7.65 18.78
N LEU A 31 24.12 -7.02 17.88
CA LEU A 31 23.69 -5.84 17.11
C LEU A 31 22.54 -6.19 16.16
N GLU A 32 22.62 -7.32 15.45
CA GLU A 32 21.53 -7.83 14.59
C GLU A 32 20.26 -8.05 15.42
N ARG A 33 20.35 -8.74 16.56
CA ARG A 33 19.19 -8.93 17.44
C ARG A 33 18.63 -7.63 18.01
N MET A 34 19.48 -6.67 18.38
CA MET A 34 19.02 -5.37 18.87
C MET A 34 18.32 -4.58 17.75
N LEU A 35 18.84 -4.64 16.52
CA LEU A 35 18.20 -4.03 15.35
C LEU A 35 16.81 -4.66 15.11
N ASP A 36 16.72 -5.99 15.09
CA ASP A 36 15.44 -6.69 14.89
C ASP A 36 14.41 -6.31 15.96
N VAL A 37 14.83 -6.23 17.23
CA VAL A 37 13.96 -5.82 18.35
C VAL A 37 13.47 -4.39 18.17
N THR A 38 14.37 -3.46 17.82
CA THR A 38 13.99 -2.05 17.58
C THR A 38 13.03 -1.94 16.40
N MET A 39 13.30 -2.62 15.28
CA MET A 39 12.43 -2.62 14.10
C MET A 39 11.03 -3.17 14.42
N LEU A 40 10.95 -4.28 15.17
CA LEU A 40 9.66 -4.85 15.60
C LEU A 40 8.91 -3.94 16.57
N GLN A 41 9.62 -3.24 17.44
CA GLN A 41 9.01 -2.28 18.36
C GLN A 41 8.46 -1.07 17.60
N GLU A 42 9.23 -0.53 16.65
CA GLU A 42 8.79 0.55 15.75
C GLU A 42 7.58 0.12 14.93
N GLU A 43 7.58 -1.07 14.31
CA GLU A 43 6.41 -1.60 13.58
C GLU A 43 5.15 -1.70 14.44
N LYS A 44 5.30 -2.03 15.73
CA LYS A 44 4.18 -2.17 16.66
C LYS A 44 3.65 -0.82 17.15
N GLU A 45 4.55 0.12 17.44
CA GLU A 45 4.19 1.48 17.88
C GLU A 45 3.63 2.32 16.73
N GLU A 46 4.03 2.02 15.49
CA GLU A 46 3.63 2.73 14.27
C GLU A 46 2.50 2.03 13.48
N GLN A 47 1.61 1.28 14.14
CA GLN A 47 0.45 0.71 13.45
C GLN A 47 -0.35 1.84 12.78
N MET A 48 -0.32 1.84 11.45
CA MET A 48 -0.87 2.88 10.61
C MET A 48 -2.37 3.01 10.84
N ARG A 49 -2.84 4.21 11.20
CA ARG A 49 -4.27 4.45 11.37
C ARG A 49 -4.97 4.45 10.01
N PHE A 50 -5.92 3.54 9.86
CA PHE A 50 -6.82 3.53 8.73
C PHE A 50 -8.07 4.37 9.02
N PRO A 51 -8.73 4.91 7.99
CA PRO A 51 -10.01 5.58 8.16
C PRO A 51 -11.05 4.67 8.81
N SER A 52 -12.02 5.26 9.52
CA SER A 52 -13.17 4.50 10.04
C SER A 52 -13.96 3.86 8.88
N PRO A 53 -14.45 2.61 9.04
CA PRO A 53 -15.36 1.98 8.07
C PRO A 53 -16.61 2.82 7.74
N ASP A 54 -17.06 3.66 8.69
CA ASP A 54 -18.20 4.57 8.48
C ASP A 54 -17.92 5.66 7.44
N LEU A 55 -16.66 6.09 7.34
CA LEU A 55 -16.21 7.10 6.37
C LEU A 55 -15.68 6.47 5.08
N TYR A 56 -15.15 5.26 5.17
CA TYR A 56 -14.49 4.58 4.07
C TYR A 56 -14.75 3.08 4.14
N ARG A 57 -15.75 2.60 3.41
CA ARG A 57 -16.24 1.21 3.51
C ARG A 57 -15.20 0.14 3.22
N PHE A 58 -14.14 0.47 2.48
CA PHE A 58 -13.03 -0.46 2.21
C PHE A 58 -12.05 -0.61 3.38
N ALA A 59 -12.29 0.06 4.51
CA ALA A 59 -11.57 -0.14 5.77
C ALA A 59 -12.24 -1.16 6.69
N GLU A 60 -13.42 -1.69 6.33
CA GLU A 60 -14.06 -2.77 7.08
C GLU A 60 -13.09 -3.97 7.21
N PRO A 61 -12.88 -4.55 8.41
CA PRO A 61 -11.99 -5.70 8.56
C PRO A 61 -12.46 -6.93 7.78
N ASP A 62 -11.52 -7.76 7.35
CA ASP A 62 -11.84 -9.06 6.75
C ASP A 62 -12.53 -9.97 7.78
N SER A 63 -13.58 -10.65 7.34
CA SER A 63 -14.29 -11.68 8.09
C SER A 63 -14.74 -12.80 7.14
N THR A 64 -15.11 -13.95 7.70
CA THR A 64 -15.67 -15.06 6.92
C THR A 64 -16.99 -14.73 6.23
N GLU A 65 -17.63 -13.62 6.61
CA GLU A 65 -18.90 -13.15 6.05
C GLU A 65 -18.68 -12.26 4.82
N ASN A 66 -17.55 -11.54 4.74
CA ASN A 66 -17.31 -10.56 3.67
C ASN A 66 -16.23 -10.99 2.65
N ILE A 67 -15.31 -11.90 3.01
CA ILE A 67 -14.31 -12.46 2.10
C ILE A 67 -13.91 -13.89 2.48
N VAL A 68 -13.70 -14.74 1.47
CA VAL A 68 -13.28 -16.13 1.62
C VAL A 68 -12.07 -16.39 0.73
N PHE A 69 -11.01 -16.95 1.30
CA PHE A 69 -9.79 -17.33 0.59
C PHE A 69 -9.77 -18.84 0.29
N GLU A 70 -9.06 -19.24 -0.76
CA GLU A 70 -8.88 -20.65 -1.11
C GLU A 70 -7.74 -21.26 -0.27
N GLU A 71 -8.05 -22.25 0.56
CA GLU A 71 -7.09 -22.93 1.45
C GLU A 71 -6.26 -24.00 0.71
N ASN A 72 -6.80 -24.56 -0.37
CA ASN A 72 -6.24 -25.74 -1.05
C ASN A 72 -5.18 -25.41 -2.11
N MET A 73 -4.95 -24.13 -2.38
CA MET A 73 -3.98 -23.66 -3.36
C MET A 73 -2.88 -22.88 -2.66
N GLN A 74 -1.74 -23.52 -2.40
CA GLN A 74 -0.51 -22.82 -2.04
C GLN A 74 -0.10 -21.96 -3.25
N PRO A 75 -0.30 -20.63 -3.22
CA PRO A 75 0.00 -19.80 -4.37
C PRO A 75 1.51 -19.77 -4.53
N LYS A 76 2.03 -20.11 -5.72
CA LYS A 76 3.47 -20.00 -6.02
C LYS A 76 4.01 -18.58 -5.80
N SER A 77 3.13 -17.58 -5.82
CA SER A 77 3.42 -16.15 -5.66
C SER A 77 3.37 -15.66 -4.21
N GLY A 78 2.87 -16.45 -3.25
CA GLY A 78 2.61 -15.99 -1.88
C GLY A 78 1.44 -15.00 -1.76
N ILE A 79 0.69 -14.74 -2.85
CA ILE A 79 -0.48 -13.85 -2.86
C ILE A 79 -1.75 -14.67 -2.56
N PRO A 80 -2.60 -14.29 -1.59
CA PRO A 80 -3.85 -14.99 -1.30
C PRO A 80 -4.80 -15.07 -2.51
N ILE A 81 -5.35 -16.26 -2.75
CA ILE A 81 -6.34 -16.49 -3.81
C ILE A 81 -7.74 -16.32 -3.22
N ILE A 82 -8.54 -15.44 -3.82
CA ILE A 82 -9.90 -15.17 -3.37
C ILE A 82 -10.86 -16.19 -3.99
N LYS A 83 -11.62 -16.86 -3.15
CA LYS A 83 -12.68 -17.79 -3.55
C LYS A 83 -14.02 -17.08 -3.73
N ALA A 84 -14.36 -16.20 -2.80
CA ALA A 84 -15.59 -15.41 -2.83
C ALA A 84 -15.42 -14.14 -1.98
N GLY A 85 -16.29 -13.16 -2.19
CA GLY A 85 -16.35 -11.96 -1.36
C GLY A 85 -17.41 -10.99 -1.86
N THR A 86 -17.73 -9.99 -1.04
CA THR A 86 -18.59 -8.88 -1.46
C THR A 86 -17.90 -8.03 -2.53
N VAL A 87 -18.66 -7.30 -3.35
CA VAL A 87 -18.09 -6.43 -4.39
C VAL A 87 -17.08 -5.43 -3.78
N VAL A 88 -17.37 -4.91 -2.59
CA VAL A 88 -16.49 -4.02 -1.83
C VAL A 88 -15.13 -4.69 -1.56
N LYS A 89 -15.14 -5.91 -1.01
CA LYS A 89 -13.92 -6.66 -0.73
C LYS A 89 -13.15 -7.09 -1.98
N LEU A 90 -13.86 -7.41 -3.07
CA LEU A 90 -13.22 -7.70 -4.35
C LEU A 90 -12.48 -6.46 -4.90
N ILE A 91 -13.08 -5.28 -4.82
CA ILE A 91 -12.45 -4.02 -5.27
C ILE A 91 -11.29 -3.61 -4.34
N GLU A 92 -11.43 -3.82 -3.03
CA GLU A 92 -10.34 -3.63 -2.08
C GLU A 92 -9.13 -4.49 -2.48
N ARG A 93 -9.35 -5.78 -2.77
CA ARG A 93 -8.28 -6.70 -3.17
C ARG A 93 -7.75 -6.47 -4.57
N LEU A 94 -8.60 -5.99 -5.49
CA LEU A 94 -8.22 -5.54 -6.83
C LEU A 94 -7.20 -4.40 -6.77
N THR A 95 -7.28 -3.58 -5.72
CA THR A 95 -6.46 -2.39 -5.50
C THR A 95 -5.73 -2.44 -4.16
N PHE A 96 -5.34 -3.64 -3.72
CA PHE A 96 -4.79 -3.84 -2.37
C PHE A 96 -3.45 -3.13 -2.20
N HIS A 97 -3.21 -2.47 -1.06
CA HIS A 97 -2.01 -1.65 -0.87
C HIS A 97 -0.71 -2.47 -0.81
N MET A 98 -0.74 -3.65 -0.17
CA MET A 98 0.46 -4.46 0.09
C MET A 98 1.02 -5.18 -1.14
N TYR A 99 0.15 -5.62 -2.06
CA TYR A 99 0.57 -6.39 -3.24
C TYR A 99 -0.34 -6.10 -4.43
N ALA A 100 0.18 -6.28 -5.64
CA ALA A 100 -0.59 -6.19 -6.87
C ALA A 100 -0.79 -7.59 -7.46
N ASP A 101 -1.96 -7.87 -8.01
CA ASP A 101 -2.24 -9.10 -8.73
C ASP A 101 -2.77 -8.79 -10.15
N PRO A 102 -1.88 -8.75 -11.17
CA PRO A 102 -2.29 -8.52 -12.55
C PRO A 102 -3.23 -9.59 -13.10
N ASN A 103 -3.16 -10.83 -12.60
CA ASN A 103 -4.07 -11.90 -13.04
C ASN A 103 -5.46 -11.64 -12.48
N PHE A 104 -5.58 -11.23 -11.22
CA PHE A 104 -6.86 -10.85 -10.65
C PHE A 104 -7.48 -9.65 -11.37
N VAL A 105 -6.69 -8.64 -11.75
CA VAL A 105 -7.18 -7.51 -12.57
C VAL A 105 -7.80 -7.99 -13.89
N ARG A 106 -7.09 -8.83 -14.64
CA ARG A 106 -7.58 -9.38 -15.92
C ARG A 106 -8.85 -10.20 -15.74
N THR A 107 -8.85 -11.12 -14.77
CA THR A 107 -10.01 -11.98 -14.47
C THR A 107 -11.21 -11.13 -14.08
N PHE A 108 -11.03 -10.19 -13.14
CA PHE A 108 -12.10 -9.31 -12.67
C PHE A 108 -12.71 -8.49 -13.81
N LEU A 109 -11.91 -7.76 -14.60
CA LEU A 109 -12.43 -6.93 -15.71
C LEU A 109 -13.12 -7.74 -16.82
N THR A 110 -12.72 -9.00 -16.97
CA THR A 110 -13.39 -9.92 -17.91
C THR A 110 -14.76 -10.37 -17.40
N THR A 111 -14.92 -10.65 -16.10
CA THR A 111 -16.11 -11.35 -15.57
C THR A 111 -17.03 -10.51 -14.67
N TYR A 112 -16.65 -9.30 -14.25
CA TYR A 112 -17.40 -8.53 -13.24
C TYR A 112 -18.86 -8.25 -13.62
N ARG A 113 -19.16 -8.13 -14.91
CA ARG A 113 -20.51 -7.81 -15.44
C ARG A 113 -21.58 -8.83 -15.03
N SER A 114 -21.17 -10.02 -14.60
CA SER A 114 -22.08 -11.03 -14.05
C SER A 114 -22.62 -10.70 -12.65
N PHE A 115 -21.96 -9.80 -11.91
CA PHE A 115 -22.32 -9.47 -10.53
C PHE A 115 -22.24 -7.98 -10.17
N CYS A 116 -21.70 -7.12 -11.03
CA CYS A 116 -21.60 -5.67 -10.82
C CYS A 116 -21.76 -4.93 -12.15
N LYS A 117 -22.51 -3.82 -12.17
CA LYS A 117 -22.72 -3.03 -13.39
C LYS A 117 -21.52 -2.11 -13.68
N PRO A 118 -21.23 -1.76 -14.95
CA PRO A 118 -20.16 -0.82 -15.29
C PRO A 118 -20.24 0.51 -14.51
N GLN A 119 -21.43 1.12 -14.45
CA GLN A 119 -21.66 2.37 -13.71
C GLN A 119 -21.40 2.24 -12.21
N GLU A 120 -21.70 1.09 -11.62
CA GLU A 120 -21.47 0.79 -10.21
C GLU A 120 -19.98 0.55 -9.94
N LEU A 121 -19.31 -0.21 -10.80
CA LEU A 121 -17.86 -0.42 -10.72
C LEU A 121 -17.10 0.90 -10.77
N LEU A 122 -17.42 1.80 -11.70
CA LEU A 122 -16.78 3.11 -11.77
C LEU A 122 -17.00 3.91 -10.48
N SER A 123 -18.22 3.90 -9.95
CA SER A 123 -18.55 4.61 -8.70
C SER A 123 -17.73 4.07 -7.52
N LEU A 124 -17.60 2.75 -7.40
CA LEU A 124 -16.81 2.11 -6.34
C LEU A 124 -15.30 2.32 -6.51
N LEU A 125 -14.79 2.40 -7.75
CA LEU A 125 -13.38 2.73 -8.00
C LEU A 125 -13.06 4.18 -7.64
N ILE A 126 -13.97 5.12 -7.92
CA ILE A 126 -13.84 6.53 -7.51
C ILE A 126 -13.84 6.63 -5.98
N GLU A 127 -14.80 5.98 -5.31
CA GLU A 127 -14.84 5.93 -3.84
C GLU A 127 -13.55 5.32 -3.27
N ARG A 128 -13.03 4.24 -3.88
CA ARG A 128 -11.76 3.62 -3.48
C ARG A 128 -10.57 4.58 -3.64
N PHE A 129 -10.59 5.45 -4.64
CA PHE A 129 -9.53 6.42 -4.92
C PHE A 129 -9.51 7.58 -3.91
N GLU A 130 -10.68 8.04 -3.49
CA GLU A 130 -10.88 9.16 -2.57
C GLU A 130 -10.74 8.75 -1.11
N ILE A 131 -9.54 8.30 -0.73
CA ILE A 131 -9.23 7.90 0.65
C ILE A 131 -9.19 9.14 1.55
N PRO A 132 -10.04 9.24 2.59
CA PRO A 132 -9.96 10.33 3.55
C PRO A 132 -8.66 10.23 4.36
N GLU A 133 -7.99 11.37 4.57
CA GLU A 133 -6.84 11.42 5.47
C GLU A 133 -7.29 11.27 6.92
N PRO A 134 -6.53 10.58 7.78
CA PRO A 134 -6.85 10.50 9.19
C PRO A 134 -6.87 11.89 9.83
N GLU A 135 -7.84 12.11 10.71
CA GLU A 135 -7.93 13.37 11.48
C GLU A 135 -6.64 13.60 12.28
N PRO A 136 -6.14 14.85 12.36
CA PRO A 136 -4.96 15.17 13.17
C PRO A 136 -5.15 14.74 14.62
N THR A 137 -4.13 14.12 15.19
CA THR A 137 -4.15 13.75 16.60
C THR A 137 -4.13 14.99 17.48
N GLU A 138 -4.50 14.85 18.76
CA GLU A 138 -4.39 15.96 19.71
C GLU A 138 -2.95 16.51 19.79
N ALA A 139 -1.95 15.63 19.69
CA ALA A 139 -0.55 16.03 19.62
C ALA A 139 -0.24 16.83 18.36
N ASP A 140 -0.79 16.44 17.20
CA ASP A 140 -0.64 17.19 15.94
C ASP A 140 -1.31 18.56 16.04
N ARG A 141 -2.49 18.64 16.66
CA ARG A 141 -3.21 19.90 16.87
C ARG A 141 -2.43 20.86 17.76
N ILE A 142 -1.88 20.37 18.87
CA ILE A 142 -1.02 21.16 19.76
C ILE A 142 0.25 21.64 19.00
N ALA A 143 0.86 20.78 18.18
CA ALA A 143 1.99 21.18 17.35
C ALA A 143 1.61 22.25 16.31
N MET A 144 0.44 22.15 15.66
CA MET A 144 -0.10 23.18 14.76
C MET A 144 -0.28 24.51 15.48
N GLU A 145 -0.84 24.49 16.68
CA GLU A 145 -1.10 25.69 17.49
C GLU A 145 0.19 26.39 17.90
N ASN A 146 1.27 25.63 18.16
CA ASN A 146 2.59 26.16 18.48
C ASN A 146 3.38 26.65 17.25
N GLY A 147 2.82 26.50 16.03
CA GLY A 147 3.48 26.89 14.78
C GLY A 147 4.54 25.90 14.30
N ASP A 148 4.63 24.72 14.92
CA ASP A 148 5.48 23.62 14.46
C ASP A 148 4.85 22.93 13.25
N GLN A 149 5.70 22.26 12.45
CA GLN A 149 5.22 21.61 11.23
C GLN A 149 4.38 20.37 11.60
N PRO A 150 3.08 20.34 11.27
CA PRO A 150 2.16 19.34 11.82
C PRO A 150 2.08 18.06 11.01
N LEU A 151 2.89 17.95 9.95
CA LEU A 151 2.84 16.78 9.07
C LEU A 151 3.57 15.63 9.76
N SER A 152 2.85 14.93 10.64
CA SER A 152 3.34 13.79 11.39
C SER A 152 3.99 12.78 10.45
N ALA A 153 5.08 12.14 10.91
CA ALA A 153 5.73 11.08 10.16
C ALA A 153 4.72 9.99 9.75
N GLU A 154 3.72 9.75 10.60
CA GLU A 154 2.58 8.86 10.38
C GLU A 154 1.77 9.24 9.13
N LEU A 155 1.35 10.50 8.99
CA LEU A 155 0.58 10.93 7.81
C LEU A 155 1.39 10.84 6.52
N LYS A 156 2.68 11.18 6.56
CA LYS A 156 3.59 11.00 5.41
C LYS A 156 3.70 9.52 5.01
N ARG A 157 3.78 8.63 6.00
CA ARG A 157 3.86 7.19 5.81
C ARG A 157 2.55 6.64 5.24
N PHE A 158 1.40 7.00 5.81
CA PHE A 158 0.07 6.63 5.30
C PHE A 158 -0.13 7.03 3.84
N ARG A 159 0.27 8.25 3.47
CA ARG A 159 0.24 8.71 2.08
C ARG A 159 1.10 7.85 1.14
N LYS A 160 2.31 7.49 1.58
CA LYS A 160 3.29 6.75 0.77
C LYS A 160 2.99 5.25 0.66
N GLU A 161 2.57 4.63 1.75
CA GLU A 161 2.44 3.17 1.87
C GLU A 161 0.99 2.69 1.64
N TYR A 162 -0.01 3.54 1.84
CA TYR A 162 -1.41 3.19 1.63
C TYR A 162 -2.07 3.96 0.48
N ILE A 163 -2.15 5.30 0.58
CA ILE A 163 -2.89 6.11 -0.42
C ILE A 163 -2.28 5.95 -1.82
N GLN A 164 -0.98 6.18 -1.95
CA GLN A 164 -0.32 6.16 -3.25
C GLN A 164 -0.43 4.78 -3.93
N PRO A 165 -0.15 3.64 -3.26
CA PRO A 165 -0.29 2.33 -3.89
C PRO A 165 -1.74 1.97 -4.26
N VAL A 166 -2.74 2.38 -3.47
CA VAL A 166 -4.16 2.15 -3.81
C VAL A 166 -4.56 2.99 -5.03
N GLN A 167 -4.27 4.30 -5.01
CA GLN A 167 -4.59 5.21 -6.11
C GLN A 167 -3.94 4.79 -7.43
N LEU A 168 -2.66 4.40 -7.40
CA LEU A 168 -1.96 3.87 -8.57
C LEU A 168 -2.64 2.63 -9.13
N ARG A 169 -3.11 1.72 -8.26
CA ARG A 169 -3.79 0.49 -8.68
C ARG A 169 -5.19 0.77 -9.23
N VAL A 170 -5.94 1.71 -8.66
CA VAL A 170 -7.23 2.16 -9.23
C VAL A 170 -7.02 2.68 -10.65
N LEU A 171 -6.05 3.58 -10.85
CA LEU A 171 -5.75 4.11 -12.19
C LEU A 171 -5.27 3.01 -13.15
N ASN A 172 -4.52 2.04 -12.65
CA ASN A 172 -4.10 0.88 -13.45
C ASN A 172 -5.31 0.03 -13.88
N VAL A 173 -6.29 -0.17 -13.01
CA VAL A 173 -7.55 -0.85 -13.37
C VAL A 173 -8.29 -0.05 -14.44
N CYS A 174 -8.46 1.27 -14.26
CA CYS A 174 -9.11 2.13 -15.26
C CYS A 174 -8.38 2.07 -16.61
N ARG A 175 -7.05 2.11 -16.62
CA ARG A 175 -6.25 1.95 -17.84
C ARG A 175 -6.53 0.62 -18.54
N HIS A 176 -6.50 -0.50 -17.82
CA HIS A 176 -6.79 -1.82 -18.41
C HIS A 176 -8.25 -1.94 -18.89
N TRP A 177 -9.18 -1.28 -18.20
CA TRP A 177 -10.58 -1.24 -18.57
C TRP A 177 -10.76 -0.53 -19.93
N VAL A 178 -10.16 0.65 -20.10
CA VAL A 178 -10.19 1.38 -21.37
C VAL A 178 -9.47 0.60 -22.47
N GLU A 179 -8.28 0.06 -22.21
CA GLU A 179 -7.45 -0.62 -23.23
C GLU A 179 -8.06 -1.92 -23.77
N HIS A 180 -8.71 -2.71 -22.92
CA HIS A 180 -9.11 -4.08 -23.26
C HIS A 180 -10.62 -4.34 -23.21
N HIS A 181 -11.37 -3.41 -22.63
CA HIS A 181 -12.80 -3.55 -22.43
C HIS A 181 -13.56 -2.28 -22.83
N PHE A 182 -13.06 -1.59 -23.88
CA PHE A 182 -13.60 -0.32 -24.38
C PHE A 182 -15.10 -0.39 -24.75
N TYR A 183 -15.58 -1.57 -25.13
CA TYR A 183 -16.97 -1.82 -25.50
C TYR A 183 -17.99 -1.48 -24.39
N ASP A 184 -17.59 -1.37 -23.12
CA ASP A 184 -18.49 -0.85 -22.08
C ASP A 184 -18.78 0.64 -22.28
N PHE A 185 -17.76 1.41 -22.65
CA PHE A 185 -17.83 2.84 -22.87
C PHE A 185 -18.48 3.18 -24.20
N GLU A 186 -18.27 2.36 -25.25
CA GLU A 186 -18.98 2.52 -26.52
C GLU A 186 -20.50 2.35 -26.38
N ARG A 187 -20.94 1.51 -25.44
CA ARG A 187 -22.35 1.21 -25.19
C ARG A 187 -23.02 2.19 -24.23
N ASP A 188 -22.24 2.97 -23.50
CA ASP A 188 -22.69 3.87 -22.44
C ASP A 188 -21.83 5.14 -22.43
N ILE A 189 -22.31 6.17 -23.15
CA ILE A 189 -21.61 7.46 -23.28
C ILE A 189 -21.47 8.16 -21.93
N ASP A 190 -22.47 8.02 -21.05
CA ASP A 190 -22.43 8.61 -19.71
C ASP A 190 -21.31 7.97 -18.87
N LEU A 191 -21.05 6.66 -19.02
CA LEU A 191 -19.92 5.97 -18.38
C LEU A 191 -18.58 6.57 -18.82
N LEU A 192 -18.41 6.82 -20.12
CA LEU A 192 -17.19 7.41 -20.66
C LEU A 192 -16.97 8.83 -20.10
N GLN A 193 -18.01 9.67 -20.15
CA GLN A 193 -17.94 11.03 -19.65
C GLN A 193 -17.57 11.07 -18.16
N ARG A 194 -18.19 10.22 -17.33
CA ARG A 194 -17.87 10.12 -15.90
C ARG A 194 -16.42 9.69 -15.67
N LEU A 195 -15.88 8.79 -16.49
CA LEU A 195 -14.49 8.38 -16.39
C LEU A 195 -13.55 9.54 -16.77
N GLU A 196 -13.83 10.26 -17.86
CA GLU A 196 -13.05 11.43 -18.28
C GLU A 196 -13.06 12.54 -17.20
N GLU A 197 -14.22 12.84 -16.63
CA GLU A 197 -14.37 13.79 -15.53
C GLU A 197 -13.54 13.37 -14.32
N PHE A 198 -13.65 12.10 -13.89
CA PHE A 198 -12.83 11.56 -12.80
C PHE A 198 -11.33 11.68 -13.09
N ILE A 199 -10.88 11.26 -14.27
CA ILE A 199 -9.46 11.34 -14.65
C ILE A 199 -8.99 12.81 -14.69
N GLY A 200 -9.86 13.74 -15.07
CA GLY A 200 -9.60 15.18 -15.06
C GLY A 200 -9.44 15.80 -13.67
N THR A 201 -10.02 15.22 -12.62
CA THR A 201 -9.86 15.71 -11.24
C THR A 201 -8.57 15.23 -10.58
N VAL A 202 -7.91 14.20 -11.11
CA VAL A 202 -6.71 13.62 -10.52
C VAL A 202 -5.50 14.57 -10.65
N ARG A 203 -5.09 15.18 -9.53
CA ARG A 203 -3.95 16.11 -9.45
C ARG A 203 -2.68 15.40 -8.98
N GLY A 204 -1.53 15.71 -9.60
CA GLY A 204 -0.21 15.29 -9.12
C GLY A 204 0.80 15.00 -10.23
N LYS A 205 2.08 15.35 -10.01
CA LYS A 205 3.15 15.20 -11.02
C LYS A 205 3.35 13.75 -11.50
N ALA A 206 3.24 12.78 -10.58
CA ALA A 206 3.31 11.36 -10.91
C ALA A 206 2.08 10.88 -11.69
N MET A 207 0.92 11.50 -11.46
CA MET A 207 -0.36 11.07 -12.02
C MET A 207 -0.71 11.69 -13.35
N LYS A 208 -0.13 12.85 -13.66
CA LYS A 208 -0.26 13.49 -14.97
C LYS A 208 0.17 12.57 -16.13
N LYS A 209 1.23 11.78 -15.97
CA LYS A 209 1.69 10.83 -17.01
C LYS A 209 0.69 9.70 -17.28
N TRP A 210 -0.05 9.27 -16.25
CA TRP A 210 -1.05 8.21 -16.36
C TRP A 210 -2.33 8.74 -16.99
N VAL A 211 -2.78 9.93 -16.56
CA VAL A 211 -3.88 10.66 -17.19
C VAL A 211 -3.60 10.83 -18.69
N GLU A 212 -2.42 11.35 -19.05
CA GLU A 212 -2.01 11.51 -20.45
C GLU A 212 -1.91 10.19 -21.23
N SER A 213 -1.67 9.05 -20.57
CA SER A 213 -1.67 7.73 -21.21
C SER A 213 -3.08 7.21 -21.45
N ILE A 214 -4.02 7.49 -20.54
CA ILE A 214 -5.42 7.05 -20.67
C ILE A 214 -6.14 7.88 -21.73
N THR A 215 -5.93 9.20 -21.75
CA THR A 215 -6.55 10.11 -22.74
C THR A 215 -6.02 9.92 -24.17
N LYS A 216 -4.92 9.18 -24.37
CA LYS A 216 -4.32 8.93 -25.69
C LYS A 216 -4.80 7.64 -26.36
N ILE A 217 -5.50 6.79 -25.63
CA ILE A 217 -6.10 5.54 -26.15
C ILE A 217 -7.45 5.89 -26.76
#